data_AF-H8GA12-F1
#
_entry.id   AF-H8GA12-F1
#
_cell.length_a   1.000
_cell.length_b   1.000
_cell.length_c   1.000
_cell.angle_alpha   90.00
_cell.angle_beta   90.00
_cell.angle_gamma   90.00
#
_symmetry.space_group_name_H-M   'P 1'
#
loop_
_entity.id
_entity.type
_entity.pdbx_description
1 polymer ?
#
loop_
_entity_poly.entity_id
_entity_poly.type
_entity_poly.pdbx_seq_one_letter_code
_entity_poly.pdbx_strand_id
1 'polypeptide(L)' 'MTGMQLLKWENDRIVEEWGSFDLFGRLRQRGVLPERAEQRR' A
#
# COMPACT_ATOMS: atom_id res chain seq x y z
N MET A 1 -9.31 -2.18 1.70
CA MET A 1 -7.86 -1.99 1.41
C MET A 1 -7.56 -2.80 0.16
N THR A 2 -7.23 -2.13 -0.92
CA THR A 2 -6.98 -2.75 -2.23
C THR A 2 -5.48 -2.72 -2.52
N GLY A 3 -4.99 -3.77 -3.16
CA GLY A 3 -3.60 -3.90 -3.56
C GLY A 3 -3.43 -5.10 -4.47
N MET A 4 -2.27 -5.16 -5.11
CA MET A 4 -1.87 -6.24 -5.98
C MET A 4 -0.44 -6.64 -5.60
N GLN A 5 -0.19 -7.93 -5.66
CA GLN A 5 1.12 -8.50 -5.39
C GLN A 5 1.48 -9.43 -6.54
N LEU A 6 2.74 -9.34 -6.99
CA LEU A 6 3.33 -10.21 -7.98
C LEU A 6 4.49 -10.93 -7.30
N LEU A 7 4.52 -12.26 -7.46
CA LEU A 7 5.52 -13.14 -6.87
C LEU A 7 6.21 -13.90 -7.99
N LYS A 8 7.54 -13.85 -8.05
CA LYS A 8 8.33 -14.75 -8.89
C LYS A 8 8.77 -15.94 -8.07
N TRP A 9 8.43 -17.13 -8.56
CA TRP A 9 8.81 -18.41 -7.97
C TRP A 9 9.95 -19.04 -8.76
N GLU A 10 10.93 -19.58 -8.05
CA GLU A 10 11.94 -20.48 -8.60
C GLU A 10 12.01 -21.73 -7.69
N ASN A 11 11.64 -22.89 -8.24
CA ASN A 11 11.41 -24.12 -7.50
C ASN A 11 10.36 -23.95 -6.39
N ASP A 12 10.75 -24.16 -5.14
CA ASP A 12 9.93 -24.16 -3.94
C ASP A 12 9.99 -22.83 -3.16
N ARG A 13 10.59 -21.78 -3.76
CA ARG A 13 10.82 -20.50 -3.10
C ARG A 13 10.47 -19.30 -3.95
N ILE A 14 9.97 -18.26 -3.28
CA ILE A 14 9.76 -16.94 -3.86
C ILE A 14 11.12 -16.22 -3.88
N VAL A 15 11.55 -15.80 -5.06
CA VAL A 15 12.84 -15.11 -5.24
C VAL A 15 12.68 -13.61 -5.43
N GLU A 16 11.51 -13.18 -5.92
CA GLU A 16 11.21 -11.76 -6.11
C GLU A 16 9.74 -11.50 -5.74
N GLU A 17 9.50 -10.36 -5.11
CA GLU A 17 8.19 -9.88 -4.73
C GLU A 17 8.05 -8.41 -5.11
N TRP A 18 6.97 -8.08 -5.82
CA TRP A 18 6.56 -6.71 -6.08
C TRP A 18 5.15 -6.51 -5.58
N GLY A 19 4.95 -5.46 -4.81
CA GLY A 19 3.63 -5.10 -4.28
C GLY A 19 3.29 -3.66 -4.62
N SER A 20 2.03 -3.44 -4.99
CA SER A 20 1.44 -2.11 -4.96
C SER A 20 0.22 -2.15 -4.07
N PHE A 21 0.17 -1.24 -3.10
CA PHE A 21 -0.90 -1.15 -2.12
C PHE A 21 -1.33 0.30 -1.98
N ASP A 22 -2.59 0.51 -1.57
CA ASP A 22 -3.08 1.84 -1.20
C ASP A 22 -2.39 2.37 0.06
N LEU A 23 -1.18 2.91 -0.12
CA LEU A 23 -0.39 3.51 0.96
C LEU A 23 -1.09 4.75 1.51
N PHE A 24 -1.69 5.57 0.64
CA PHE A 24 -2.36 6.80 1.05
C PHE A 24 -3.56 6.55 1.96
N GLY A 25 -4.42 5.59 1.61
CA GLY A 25 -5.51 5.14 2.48
C GLY A 25 -4.99 4.55 3.78
N ARG A 26 -3.91 3.76 3.75
CA ARG A 26 -3.29 3.20 4.97
C ARG A 26 -2.73 4.26 5.91
N LEU A 27 -2.11 5.31 5.37
CA LEU A 27 -1.60 6.42 6.17
C LEU A 27 -2.73 7.25 6.77
N ARG A 28 -3.84 7.44 6.06
CA ARG A 28 -5.05 8.09 6.61
C ARG A 28 -5.68 7.27 7.75
N GLN A 29 -5.87 5.96 7.57
CA GLN A 29 -6.43 5.09 8.61
C GLN A 29 -5.57 5.03 9.88
N ARG A 30 -4.25 5.19 9.74
CA ARG A 30 -3.31 5.27 10.87
C ARG A 30 -3.21 6.67 11.49
N GLY A 31 -3.95 7.66 10.99
CA GLY A 31 -3.91 9.05 11.46
C GLY A 31 -2.63 9.82 11.11
N VAL A 32 -1.77 9.26 10.25
CA VAL A 32 -0.55 9.94 9.78
C VAL A 32 -0.90 11.06 8.79
N LEU A 33 -1.89 10.81 7.94
CA LEU A 33 -2.46 11.81 7.05
C LEU A 33 -3.87 12.15 7.52
N PRO A 34 -4.30 13.43 7.40
CA PRO A 34 -5.64 13.82 7.79
C PRO A 34 -6.70 13.20 6.87
N GLU A 35 -7.88 12.89 7.41
CA GLU A 35 -8.99 12.31 6.64
C GLU A 35 -9.52 13.25 5.55
N ARG A 36 -9.39 14.56 5.76
CA ARG A 36 -9.73 15.63 4.82
C ARG A 36 -8.57 16.59 4.73
N ALA A 37 -8.28 17.07 3.51
CA ALA A 37 -7.35 18.18 3.36
C ALA A 37 -7.92 19.40 4.11
N GLU A 38 -7.10 20.06 4.92
CA GLU A 38 -7.47 21.34 5.52
C GLU A 38 -7.77 22.32 4.38
N GLN A 39 -9.03 22.70 4.22
CA GLN A 39 -9.38 23.83 3.38
C GLN A 39 -8.93 25.09 4.10
N ARG A 40 -7.73 25.58 3.78
CA ARG A 40 -7.31 26.92 4.17
C ARG A 40 -8.16 27.91 3.35
N ARG A 41 -9.09 28.58 4.03
CA ARG A 41 -9.82 29.74 3.50
C ARG A 41 -8.96 31.00 3.62
#